data_AF-A0A0P7G7H9-F1
#
_entry.id   AF-A0A0P7G7H9-F1
#
_cell.length_a   1.000
_cell.length_b   1.000
_cell.length_c   1.000
_cell.angle_alpha   90.00
_cell.angle_beta   90.00
_cell.angle_gamma   90.00
#
_symmetry.space_group_name_H-M   'P 1'
#
loop_
_entity.id
_entity.type
_entity.pdbx_description
1 polymer ?
#
loop_
_entity_poly.entity_id
_entity_poly.type
_entity_poly.pdbx_seq_one_letter_code
_entity_poly.pdbx_strand_id
1 'polypeptide(L)'
;MGAPHPKAPWVPILLRSAIAAVYGGVTIFWQEPTLSVLALAGGLYLLLTGVSLWRMSALARSCNVPQVPAALLVSAAVYAVAGVVTAVVQSATVFAFVAGAALLVGGLIEFAFWFRVRKAFTPARDWLITGAAAIGAAVLMPVFLSLAESSHIRALLGVSGGSAVIIAVVLAISGLGLRHDASLAPESKDARQAVN
;
A
#
# COMPACT_ATOMS: atom_id res chain seq x y z
N MET A 1 31.72 2.79 7.22
CA MET A 1 31.61 2.29 5.83
C MET A 1 30.49 1.27 5.83
N GLY A 2 29.31 1.63 5.32
CA GLY A 2 28.14 0.74 5.34
C GLY A 2 28.33 -0.38 4.33
N ALA A 3 28.04 -1.62 4.72
CA ALA A 3 28.06 -2.78 3.84
C ALA A 3 27.22 -2.50 2.57
N PRO A 4 27.61 -3.04 1.40
CA PRO A 4 26.81 -2.90 0.19
C PRO A 4 25.43 -3.49 0.48
N HIS A 5 24.41 -2.64 0.52
CA HIS A 5 23.04 -3.09 0.72
C HIS A 5 22.71 -4.05 -0.43
N PRO A 6 22.38 -5.33 -0.17
CA PRO A 6 21.88 -6.20 -1.21
C PRO A 6 20.72 -5.48 -1.88
N LYS A 7 20.76 -5.35 -3.22
CA LYS A 7 19.82 -4.58 -4.05
C LYS A 7 18.41 -4.73 -3.49
N ALA A 8 17.95 -3.77 -2.70
CA ALA A 8 16.60 -3.80 -2.15
C ALA A 8 15.67 -3.72 -3.37
N PRO A 9 14.86 -4.75 -3.65
CA PRO A 9 14.05 -4.75 -4.85
C PRO A 9 12.98 -3.68 -4.68
N TRP A 10 13.13 -2.62 -5.46
CA TRP A 10 12.25 -1.47 -5.58
C TRP A 10 10.91 -1.83 -6.23
N VAL A 11 10.83 -2.98 -6.91
CA VAL A 11 9.68 -3.41 -7.71
C VAL A 11 8.37 -3.49 -6.90
N PRO A 12 8.30 -4.14 -5.72
CA PRO A 12 7.05 -4.21 -4.96
C PRO A 12 6.59 -2.84 -4.43
N ILE A 13 7.54 -1.96 -4.10
CA ILE A 13 7.26 -0.58 -3.64
C ILE A 13 6.68 0.24 -4.79
N LEU A 14 7.33 0.25 -5.95
CA LEU A 14 6.83 0.97 -7.12
C LEU A 14 5.51 0.41 -7.62
N LEU A 15 5.32 -0.91 -7.56
CA LEU A 15 4.04 -1.53 -7.86
C LEU A 15 2.93 -0.99 -6.94
N ARG A 16 3.18 -0.93 -5.62
CA ARG A 16 2.21 -0.38 -4.67
C ARG A 16 1.92 1.09 -4.94
N SER A 17 2.95 1.88 -5.21
CA SER A 17 2.84 3.29 -5.57
C SER A 17 1.98 3.49 -6.81
N ALA A 18 2.22 2.71 -7.87
CA ALA A 18 1.44 2.78 -9.10
C ALA A 18 -0.04 2.41 -8.88
N ILE A 19 -0.32 1.34 -8.12
CA ILE A 19 -1.69 0.94 -7.78
C ILE A 19 -2.41 2.08 -7.04
N ALA A 20 -1.75 2.68 -6.06
CA ALA A 20 -2.32 3.77 -5.28
C ALA A 20 -2.48 5.05 -6.11
N ALA A 21 -1.56 5.35 -7.02
CA ALA A 21 -1.62 6.49 -7.93
C ALA A 21 -2.80 6.37 -8.91
N VAL A 22 -3.01 5.18 -9.48
CA VAL A 22 -4.14 4.92 -10.38
C VAL A 22 -5.46 5.09 -9.63
N TYR A 23 -5.59 4.51 -8.44
CA TYR A 23 -6.81 4.67 -7.63
C TYR A 23 -7.04 6.12 -7.23
N GLY A 24 -6.02 6.81 -6.72
CA GLY A 24 -6.08 8.24 -6.41
C GLY A 24 -6.48 9.10 -7.61
N GLY A 25 -5.89 8.85 -8.78
CA GLY A 25 -6.24 9.52 -10.02
C GLY A 25 -7.71 9.30 -10.41
N VAL A 26 -8.19 8.05 -10.36
CA VAL A 26 -9.61 7.75 -10.57
C VAL A 26 -10.49 8.55 -9.60
N THR A 27 -10.14 8.60 -8.32
CA THR A 27 -10.95 9.32 -7.32
C THR A 27 -10.99 10.84 -7.52
N ILE A 28 -9.93 11.44 -8.07
CA ILE A 28 -9.82 12.88 -8.30
C ILE A 28 -10.56 13.30 -9.58
N PHE A 29 -10.33 12.56 -10.67
CA PHE A 29 -10.83 12.94 -11.99
C PHE A 29 -12.25 12.43 -12.28
N TRP A 30 -12.75 11.46 -11.50
CA TRP A 30 -14.10 10.93 -11.70
C TRP A 30 -15.16 11.80 -11.04
N GLN A 31 -15.70 12.75 -11.80
CA GLN A 31 -16.61 13.76 -11.27
C GLN A 31 -18.00 13.25 -10.90
N GLU A 32 -18.50 12.17 -11.50
CA GLU A 32 -19.83 11.62 -11.18
C GLU A 32 -19.69 10.18 -10.63
N PRO A 33 -19.33 10.04 -9.35
CA PRO A 33 -19.07 8.73 -8.77
C PRO A 33 -20.37 7.98 -8.52
N THR A 34 -20.49 6.80 -9.13
CA THR A 34 -21.56 5.85 -8.85
C THR A 34 -21.13 4.83 -7.80
N LEU A 35 -22.10 4.16 -7.20
CA LEU A 35 -21.85 3.08 -6.24
C LEU A 35 -21.00 1.95 -6.84
N SER A 36 -21.25 1.59 -8.09
CA SER A 36 -20.47 0.55 -8.79
C SER A 36 -19.02 0.99 -8.99
N VAL A 37 -18.75 2.27 -9.28
CA VAL A 37 -17.37 2.78 -9.38
C VAL A 37 -16.68 2.72 -8.03
N LEU A 38 -17.33 3.15 -6.94
CA LEU A 38 -16.80 3.01 -5.58
C LEU A 38 -16.41 1.57 -5.27
N ALA A 39 -17.33 0.64 -5.51
CA ALA A 39 -17.16 -0.77 -5.20
C ALA A 39 -16.09 -1.44 -6.06
N LEU A 40 -16.10 -1.23 -7.38
CA LEU A 40 -15.18 -1.89 -8.30
C LEU A 40 -13.78 -1.26 -8.24
N ALA A 41 -13.66 0.08 -8.28
CA ALA A 41 -12.37 0.73 -8.22
C ALA A 41 -11.73 0.55 -6.83
N GLY A 42 -12.53 0.71 -5.76
CA GLY A 42 -12.08 0.48 -4.40
C GLY A 42 -11.73 -0.99 -4.14
N GLY A 43 -12.56 -1.92 -4.60
CA GLY A 43 -12.30 -3.36 -4.49
C GLY A 43 -11.03 -3.78 -5.24
N LEU A 44 -10.85 -3.29 -6.48
CA LEU A 44 -9.65 -3.55 -7.27
C LEU A 44 -8.39 -2.94 -6.62
N TYR A 45 -8.50 -1.72 -6.09
CA TYR A 45 -7.42 -1.09 -5.34
C TYR A 45 -6.97 -1.93 -4.15
N LEU A 46 -7.91 -2.44 -3.35
CA LEU A 46 -7.61 -3.30 -2.21
C LEU A 46 -6.97 -4.62 -2.66
N LEU A 47 -7.56 -5.29 -3.66
CA LEU A 47 -7.03 -6.53 -4.23
C LEU A 47 -5.58 -6.39 -4.68
N LEU A 48 -5.30 -5.37 -5.50
CA LEU A 48 -3.97 -5.12 -6.04
C LEU A 48 -2.98 -4.72 -4.94
N THR A 49 -3.44 -3.97 -3.94
CA THR A 49 -2.62 -3.65 -2.76
C THR A 49 -2.26 -4.92 -1.98
N GLY A 50 -3.19 -5.87 -1.84
CA GLY A 50 -2.95 -7.19 -1.27
C GLY A 50 -1.88 -7.98 -2.06
N VAL A 51 -1.95 -7.98 -3.39
CA VAL A 51 -0.93 -8.61 -4.25
C VAL A 51 0.44 -7.97 -4.05
N SER A 52 0.50 -6.64 -3.96
CA SER A 52 1.75 -5.92 -3.69
C SER A 52 2.33 -6.28 -2.32
N LEU A 53 1.50 -6.33 -1.28
CA LEU A 53 1.89 -6.75 0.07
C LEU A 53 2.39 -8.20 0.13
N TRP A 54 1.74 -9.09 -0.63
CA TRP A 54 2.21 -10.48 -0.75
C TRP A 54 3.61 -10.55 -1.36
N ARG A 55 3.87 -9.79 -2.44
CA ARG A 55 5.23 -9.68 -3.03
C ARG A 55 6.23 -9.07 -2.05
N MET A 56 5.81 -8.05 -1.28
CA MET A 56 6.64 -7.45 -0.24
C MET A 56 6.93 -8.41 0.91
N SER A 57 6.01 -9.33 1.22
CA SER A 57 6.23 -10.39 2.20
C SER A 57 7.31 -11.37 1.75
N ALA A 58 7.32 -11.75 0.46
CA ALA A 58 8.34 -12.63 -0.10
C ALA A 58 9.73 -11.97 -0.03
N LEU A 59 9.79 -10.66 -0.30
CA LEU A 59 11.00 -9.86 -0.12
C LEU A 59 11.45 -9.82 1.35
N ALA A 60 10.54 -9.56 2.28
CA ALA A 60 10.90 -9.52 3.70
C ALA A 60 11.49 -10.86 4.18
N ARG A 61 11.07 -12.00 3.60
CA ARG A 61 11.68 -13.32 3.87
C ARG A 61 13.11 -13.39 3.35
N SER A 62 13.38 -12.95 2.11
CA SER A 62 14.74 -12.97 1.56
C SER A 62 15.70 -12.05 2.30
N CYS A 63 15.19 -11.00 2.96
CA CYS A 63 15.98 -10.11 3.81
C CYS A 63 16.13 -10.62 5.26
N ASN A 64 15.63 -11.81 5.59
CA ASN A 64 15.68 -12.40 6.94
C ASN A 64 15.14 -11.48 8.05
N VAL A 65 14.11 -10.68 7.77
CA VAL A 65 13.49 -9.81 8.78
C VAL A 65 12.39 -10.60 9.49
N PRO A 66 12.57 -11.04 10.75
CA PRO A 66 11.60 -11.88 11.43
C PRO A 66 10.27 -11.14 11.63
N GLN A 67 9.16 -11.88 11.71
CA GLN A 67 7.79 -11.41 11.94
C GLN A 67 7.15 -10.54 10.82
N VAL A 68 7.94 -9.76 10.09
CA VAL A 68 7.45 -8.90 8.99
C VAL A 68 6.76 -9.69 7.86
N PRO A 69 7.31 -10.81 7.36
CA PRO A 69 6.64 -11.59 6.31
C PRO A 69 5.25 -12.09 6.69
N ALA A 70 5.10 -12.58 7.93
CA ALA A 70 3.82 -13.09 8.41
C ALA A 70 2.80 -11.96 8.54
N ALA A 71 3.21 -10.81 9.08
CA ALA A 71 2.32 -9.65 9.20
C ALA A 71 1.90 -9.11 7.83
N LEU A 72 2.82 -9.00 6.86
CA LEU A 72 2.49 -8.58 5.49
C LEU A 72 1.59 -9.58 4.77
N LEU A 73 1.73 -10.88 5.03
CA LEU A 73 0.81 -11.91 4.53
C LEU A 73 -0.60 -11.76 5.10
N VAL A 74 -0.72 -11.51 6.40
CA VAL A 74 -2.02 -11.26 7.05
C VAL A 74 -2.66 -10.02 6.42
N SER A 75 -1.92 -8.92 6.30
CA SER A 75 -2.43 -7.72 5.60
C SER A 75 -2.82 -8.05 4.16
N ALA A 76 -2.00 -8.79 3.41
CA ALA A 76 -2.31 -9.16 2.04
C ALA A 76 -3.63 -9.95 1.93
N ALA A 77 -3.86 -10.91 2.82
CA ALA A 77 -5.08 -11.70 2.87
C ALA A 77 -6.30 -10.83 3.21
N VAL A 78 -6.17 -9.95 4.22
CA VAL A 78 -7.25 -9.04 4.63
C VAL A 78 -7.64 -8.09 3.51
N TYR A 79 -6.65 -7.48 2.83
CA TYR A 79 -6.90 -6.62 1.67
C TYR A 79 -7.52 -7.38 0.50
N ALA A 80 -7.08 -8.62 0.25
CA ALA A 80 -7.62 -9.44 -0.82
C ALA A 80 -9.10 -9.77 -0.57
N VAL A 81 -9.43 -10.26 0.64
CA VAL A 81 -10.80 -10.58 1.04
C VAL A 81 -11.67 -9.32 1.01
N ALA A 82 -11.21 -8.22 1.58
CA ALA A 82 -11.94 -6.97 1.59
C ALA A 82 -12.22 -6.45 0.17
N GLY A 83 -11.25 -6.58 -0.73
CA GLY A 83 -11.40 -6.20 -2.12
C GLY A 83 -12.45 -7.03 -2.87
N VAL A 84 -12.46 -8.35 -2.70
CA VAL A 84 -13.50 -9.23 -3.28
C VAL A 84 -14.88 -8.88 -2.71
N VAL A 85 -15.01 -8.82 -1.38
CA VAL A 85 -16.29 -8.55 -0.71
C VAL A 85 -16.86 -7.21 -1.16
N THR A 86 -16.02 -6.18 -1.22
CA THR A 86 -16.42 -4.86 -1.69
C THR A 86 -16.93 -4.89 -3.12
N ALA A 87 -16.20 -5.53 -4.03
CA ALA A 87 -16.54 -5.57 -5.46
C ALA A 87 -17.83 -6.37 -5.74
N VAL A 88 -18.09 -7.41 -4.96
CA VAL A 88 -19.27 -8.28 -5.11
C VAL A 88 -20.52 -7.68 -4.48
N VAL A 89 -20.43 -7.17 -3.25
CA VAL A 89 -21.61 -6.70 -2.52
C VAL A 89 -22.08 -5.32 -2.99
N GLN A 90 -21.18 -4.51 -3.55
CA GLN A 90 -21.47 -3.19 -4.11
C GLN A 90 -22.35 -2.30 -3.19
N SER A 91 -21.93 -2.15 -1.94
CA SER A 91 -22.63 -1.32 -0.94
C SER A 91 -21.68 -0.28 -0.34
N ALA A 92 -22.15 0.96 -0.17
CA ALA A 92 -21.37 2.04 0.41
C ALA A 92 -21.03 1.76 1.88
N THR A 93 -21.97 1.19 2.64
CA THR A 93 -21.77 0.76 4.02
C THR A 93 -20.72 -0.35 4.10
N VAL A 94 -20.82 -1.34 3.21
CA VAL A 94 -19.84 -2.43 3.14
C VAL A 94 -18.47 -1.88 2.78
N PHE A 95 -18.36 -0.97 1.82
CA PHE A 95 -17.11 -0.31 1.51
C PHE A 95 -16.53 0.41 2.73
N ALA A 96 -17.32 1.26 3.39
CA ALA A 96 -16.87 2.04 4.55
C ALA A 96 -16.29 1.17 5.66
N PHE A 97 -16.96 0.06 6.01
CA PHE A 97 -16.53 -0.81 7.10
C PHE A 97 -15.50 -1.86 6.67
N VAL A 98 -15.67 -2.53 5.53
CA VAL A 98 -14.79 -3.62 5.10
C VAL A 98 -13.49 -3.08 4.51
N ALA A 99 -13.55 -2.07 3.63
CA ALA A 99 -12.34 -1.41 3.15
C ALA A 99 -11.66 -0.63 4.28
N GLY A 100 -12.46 0.05 5.13
CA GLY A 100 -11.95 0.72 6.33
C GLY A 100 -11.21 -0.23 7.27
N ALA A 101 -11.79 -1.41 7.57
CA ALA A 101 -11.13 -2.42 8.40
C ALA A 101 -9.83 -2.93 7.77
N ALA A 102 -9.80 -3.16 6.45
CA ALA A 102 -8.56 -3.56 5.76
C ALA A 102 -7.48 -2.48 5.85
N LEU A 103 -7.83 -1.22 5.59
CA LEU A 103 -6.95 -0.06 5.73
C LEU A 103 -6.46 0.09 7.18
N LEU A 104 -7.32 -0.14 8.17
CA LEU A 104 -6.96 -0.10 9.58
C LEU A 104 -5.95 -1.19 9.93
N VAL A 105 -6.21 -2.44 9.55
CA VAL A 105 -5.31 -3.57 9.82
C VAL A 105 -3.96 -3.37 9.15
N GLY A 106 -3.95 -3.02 7.85
CA GLY A 106 -2.72 -2.72 7.12
C GLY A 106 -1.96 -1.55 7.73
N GLY A 107 -2.67 -0.47 8.05
CA GLY A 107 -2.10 0.74 8.60
C GLY A 107 -1.52 0.52 9.99
N LEU A 108 -2.20 -0.22 10.87
CA LEU A 108 -1.68 -0.60 12.19
C LEU A 108 -0.45 -1.49 12.10
N ILE A 109 -0.43 -2.44 11.17
CA ILE A 109 0.75 -3.29 10.93
C ILE A 109 1.92 -2.42 10.48
N GLU A 110 1.75 -1.60 9.44
CA GLU A 110 2.81 -0.71 8.95
C GLU A 110 3.31 0.24 10.05
N PHE A 111 2.39 0.88 10.78
CA PHE A 111 2.71 1.79 11.87
C PHE A 111 3.45 1.10 13.03
N ALA A 112 3.02 -0.09 13.44
CA ALA A 112 3.65 -0.85 14.52
C ALA A 112 5.04 -1.39 14.14
N PHE A 113 5.22 -1.78 12.89
CA PHE A 113 6.51 -2.27 12.39
C PHE A 113 7.50 -1.14 12.09
N TRP A 114 7.03 0.09 11.81
CA TRP A 114 7.92 1.25 11.68
C TRP A 114 8.84 1.41 12.90
N PHE A 115 8.30 1.29 14.13
CA PHE A 115 9.10 1.39 15.36
C PHE A 115 10.16 0.28 15.50
N ARG A 116 9.89 -0.91 14.94
CA ARG A 116 10.71 -2.11 15.16
C ARG A 116 11.75 -2.35 14.07
N VAL A 117 11.41 -2.12 12.80
CA VAL A 117 12.22 -2.60 11.67
C VAL A 117 12.70 -1.52 10.70
N ARG A 118 12.42 -0.22 10.94
CA ARG A 118 12.86 0.90 10.07
C ARG A 118 14.36 0.97 9.78
N LYS A 119 15.21 0.36 10.62
CA LYS A 119 16.67 0.30 10.43
C LYS A 119 17.12 -0.95 9.65
N ALA A 120 16.36 -2.03 9.73
CA ALA A 120 16.69 -3.33 9.15
C ALA A 120 16.03 -3.57 7.79
N PHE A 121 14.88 -2.92 7.54
CA PHE A 121 14.10 -3.05 6.32
C PHE A 121 13.86 -1.66 5.73
N THR A 122 14.57 -1.33 4.64
CA THR A 122 14.49 0.00 4.01
C THR A 122 13.06 0.46 3.69
N PRO A 123 12.16 -0.40 3.17
CA PRO A 123 10.77 -0.01 2.93
C PRO A 123 10.00 0.41 4.19
N ALA A 124 10.42 -0.05 5.37
CA ALA A 124 9.74 0.26 6.62
C ALA A 124 9.96 1.69 7.10
N ARG A 125 10.85 2.48 6.48
CA ARG A 125 11.04 3.90 6.85
C ARG A 125 9.82 4.75 6.55
N ASP A 126 9.08 4.39 5.50
CA ASP A 126 7.93 5.13 4.99
C ASP A 126 6.60 4.66 5.60
N TRP A 127 6.62 3.52 6.31
CA TRP A 127 5.46 2.90 6.92
C TRP A 127 4.77 3.74 7.99
N LEU A 128 5.47 4.73 8.56
CA LEU A 128 4.83 5.70 9.45
C LEU A 128 3.78 6.52 8.70
N ILE A 129 4.14 7.04 7.52
CA ILE A 129 3.26 7.93 6.75
C ILE A 129 2.18 7.11 6.05
N THR A 130 2.54 5.98 5.43
CA THR A 130 1.55 5.12 4.77
C THR A 130 0.58 4.51 5.76
N GLY A 131 1.07 4.10 6.94
CA GLY A 131 0.25 3.60 8.03
C GLY A 131 -0.69 4.67 8.60
N ALA A 132 -0.17 5.87 8.88
CA ALA A 132 -1.00 6.97 9.37
C ALA A 132 -2.08 7.40 8.37
N ALA A 133 -1.75 7.46 7.08
CA ALA A 133 -2.72 7.78 6.02
C ALA A 133 -3.84 6.73 5.93
N ALA A 134 -3.49 5.45 5.99
CA ALA A 134 -4.46 4.35 5.96
C ALA A 134 -5.35 4.33 7.20
N ILE A 135 -4.78 4.49 8.39
CA ILE A 135 -5.55 4.59 9.65
C ILE A 135 -6.48 5.80 9.60
N GLY A 136 -5.99 6.96 9.17
CA GLY A 136 -6.78 8.17 9.04
C GLY A 136 -8.00 7.96 8.13
N ALA A 137 -7.80 7.35 6.95
CA ALA A 137 -8.91 7.02 6.07
C ALA A 137 -9.88 6.02 6.70
N ALA A 138 -9.38 4.96 7.35
CA ALA A 138 -10.21 3.96 8.00
C ALA A 138 -11.13 4.55 9.08
N VAL A 139 -10.62 5.49 9.87
CA VAL A 139 -11.40 6.16 10.94
C VAL A 139 -12.43 7.13 10.36
N LEU A 140 -12.08 7.84 9.29
CA LEU A 140 -12.96 8.83 8.67
C LEU A 140 -14.07 8.22 7.81
N MET A 141 -13.85 7.05 7.19
CA MET A 141 -14.81 6.42 6.29
C MET A 141 -16.19 6.17 6.93
N PRO A 142 -16.31 5.58 8.14
CA PRO A 142 -17.60 5.43 8.81
C PRO A 142 -18.29 6.75 9.13
N VAL A 143 -17.51 7.80 9.45
CA VAL A 143 -18.05 9.14 9.75
C VAL A 143 -18.76 9.71 8.52
N PHE A 144 -18.22 9.50 7.32
CA PHE A 144 -18.84 10.01 6.10
C PHE A 144 -20.14 9.30 5.69
N LEU A 145 -20.48 8.17 6.32
CA LEU A 145 -21.80 7.54 6.12
C LEU A 145 -22.94 8.38 6.71
N SER A 146 -22.67 9.26 7.68
CA SER A 146 -23.69 10.14 8.25
C SER A 146 -24.02 11.34 7.35
N LEU A 147 -23.32 11.51 6.23
CA LEU A 147 -23.64 12.53 5.23
C LEU A 147 -24.88 12.13 4.44
N ALA A 148 -25.52 13.13 3.82
CA ALA A 148 -26.66 12.90 2.93
C ALA A 148 -26.32 11.86 1.83
N GLU A 149 -27.29 11.03 1.46
CA GLU A 149 -27.11 9.91 0.52
C GLU A 149 -26.49 10.32 -0.81
N SER A 150 -26.82 11.52 -1.28
CA SER A 150 -26.28 12.10 -2.53
C SER A 150 -24.77 12.41 -2.48
N SER A 151 -24.18 12.49 -1.30
CA SER A 151 -22.81 12.99 -1.10
C SER A 151 -21.85 11.98 -0.48
N HIS A 152 -22.35 10.96 0.23
CA HIS A 152 -21.48 10.02 0.94
C HIS A 152 -20.59 9.20 -0.02
N ILE A 153 -21.06 8.86 -1.22
CA ILE A 153 -20.26 8.05 -2.18
C ILE A 153 -19.01 8.82 -2.60
N ARG A 154 -19.17 10.11 -2.90
CA ARG A 154 -18.06 11.01 -3.24
C ARG A 154 -17.13 11.19 -2.05
N ALA A 155 -17.66 11.36 -0.85
CA ALA A 155 -16.84 11.51 0.36
C ALA A 155 -16.02 10.25 0.64
N LEU A 156 -16.61 9.06 0.50
CA LEU A 156 -15.91 7.78 0.66
C LEU A 156 -14.79 7.60 -0.36
N LEU A 157 -15.03 7.89 -1.65
CA LEU A 157 -13.96 7.89 -2.66
C LEU A 157 -12.89 8.94 -2.37
N GLY A 158 -13.30 10.13 -1.93
CA GLY A 158 -12.39 11.22 -1.63
C GLY A 158 -11.43 10.89 -0.49
N VAL A 159 -11.92 10.30 0.60
CA VAL A 159 -11.08 9.95 1.74
C VAL A 159 -10.17 8.76 1.46
N SER A 160 -10.69 7.69 0.85
CA SER A 160 -9.88 6.53 0.49
C SER A 160 -8.86 6.90 -0.58
N GLY A 161 -9.28 7.64 -1.61
CA GLY A 161 -8.45 8.16 -2.68
C GLY A 161 -7.38 9.12 -2.19
N GLY A 162 -7.72 10.06 -1.29
CA GLY A 162 -6.76 10.97 -0.68
C GLY A 162 -5.66 10.24 0.09
N SER A 163 -6.01 9.22 0.88
CA SER A 163 -5.00 8.37 1.52
C SER A 163 -4.14 7.62 0.51
N ALA A 164 -4.73 7.14 -0.58
CA ALA A 164 -4.00 6.46 -1.64
C ALA A 164 -3.02 7.39 -2.36
N VAL A 165 -3.37 8.66 -2.60
CA VAL A 165 -2.46 9.66 -3.18
C VAL A 165 -1.25 9.89 -2.25
N ILE A 166 -1.47 10.02 -0.94
CA ILE A 166 -0.38 10.16 0.03
C ILE A 166 0.55 8.93 -0.05
N ILE A 167 -0.02 7.73 -0.01
CA ILE A 167 0.72 6.47 -0.13
C ILE A 167 1.49 6.41 -1.45
N ALA A 168 0.85 6.81 -2.55
CA ALA A 168 1.44 6.80 -3.88
C ALA A 168 2.69 7.66 -3.95
N VAL A 169 2.60 8.91 -3.51
CA VAL A 169 3.72 9.88 -3.55
C VAL A 169 4.87 9.42 -2.67
N VAL A 170 4.60 9.02 -1.43
CA VAL A 170 5.62 8.57 -0.49
C VAL A 170 6.38 7.36 -1.04
N LEU A 171 5.65 6.35 -1.52
CA LEU A 171 6.26 5.15 -2.07
C LEU A 171 6.92 5.39 -3.44
N ALA A 172 6.45 6.36 -4.24
CA ALA A 172 7.10 6.74 -5.49
C ALA A 172 8.48 7.32 -5.23
N ILE A 173 8.59 8.28 -4.31
CA ILE A 173 9.85 8.93 -3.95
C ILE A 173 10.83 7.88 -3.41
N SER A 174 10.36 7.03 -2.49
CA SER A 174 11.17 5.96 -1.90
C SER A 174 11.62 4.92 -2.93
N GLY A 175 10.70 4.40 -3.74
CA GLY A 175 11.00 3.37 -4.72
C GLY A 175 11.89 3.86 -5.87
N LEU A 176 11.71 5.11 -6.33
CA LEU A 176 12.57 5.72 -7.34
C LEU A 176 13.96 6.02 -6.77
N GLY A 177 14.06 6.47 -5.52
CA GLY A 177 15.33 6.61 -4.81
C GLY A 177 16.09 5.29 -4.76
N LEU A 178 15.43 4.19 -4.36
CA LEU A 178 16.03 2.86 -4.34
C LEU A 178 16.47 2.37 -5.74
N ARG A 179 15.68 2.66 -6.78
CA ARG A 179 16.06 2.34 -8.17
C ARG A 179 17.30 3.12 -8.60
N HIS A 180 17.37 4.41 -8.25
CA HIS A 180 18.51 5.26 -8.56
C HIS A 180 19.77 4.79 -7.84
N ASP A 181 19.70 4.53 -6.53
CA ASP A 181 20.81 4.00 -5.73
C ASP A 181 21.31 2.65 -6.27
N ALA A 182 20.39 1.76 -6.67
CA ALA A 182 20.74 0.49 -7.28
C ALA A 182 21.44 0.62 -8.65
N SER A 183 21.17 1.71 -9.39
CA SER A 183 21.82 1.99 -10.67
C SER A 183 23.23 2.58 -10.53
N LEU A 184 23.51 3.23 -9.39
CA LEU A 184 24.82 3.80 -9.06
C LEU A 184 25.73 2.81 -8.34
N ALA A 185 25.19 1.70 -7.83
CA ALA A 185 25.96 0.67 -7.15
C ALA A 185 26.96 0.03 -8.14
N PRO A 186 28.28 0.12 -7.88
CA PRO A 186 29.27 -0.47 -8.77
C PRO A 186 29.07 -1.99 -8.86
N GLU A 187 29.22 -2.56 -10.07
CA GLU A 187 29.33 -4.01 -10.23
C GLU A 187 30.47 -4.50 -9.33
N SER A 188 30.15 -5.37 -8.36
CA SER A 188 31.16 -6.00 -7.52
C SER A 188 32.16 -6.74 -8.41
N LYS A 189 33.44 -6.41 -8.28
CA LYS A 189 34.56 -7.02 -9.03
C LYS A 189 34.57 -8.56 -8.98
N ASP A 190 33.94 -9.17 -7.97
CA ASP A 190 33.80 -10.62 -7.80
C ASP A 190 33.05 -11.30 -8.96
N ALA A 191 32.12 -10.59 -9.63
CA ALA A 191 31.41 -11.13 -10.80
C ALA A 191 32.31 -11.24 -12.05
N ARG A 192 33.38 -10.45 -12.14
CA ARG A 192 34.37 -10.54 -13.24
C ARG A 192 35.43 -11.61 -13.00
N GLN A 193 35.69 -12.01 -11.75
CA GLN A 193 36.64 -13.09 -11.44
C GLN A 193 36.03 -14.49 -11.53
N ALA A 194 34.70 -14.62 -11.51
CA ALA A 194 34.03 -15.92 -11.71
C ALA A 194 33.89 -16.33 -13.18
N VAL A 195 34.35 -15.51 -14.12
CA VAL A 195 34.23 -15.72 -15.58
C VAL A 195 35.60 -15.85 -16.26
N ASN A 196 36.70 -15.72 -15.51
CA ASN A 196 38.07 -16.00 -15.97
C ASN A 196 38.65 -17.18 -15.18
#